data_AF-A0A5K0WVR0-F1
#
_entry.id   AF-A0A5K0WVR0-F1
#
_cell.length_a   1.000
_cell.length_b   1.000
_cell.length_c   1.000
_cell.angle_alpha   90.00
_cell.angle_beta   90.00
_cell.angle_gamma   90.00
#
_symmetry.space_group_name_H-M   'P 1'
#
loop_
_entity.id
_entity.type
_entity.pdbx_description
1 polymer ?
#
loop_
_entity_poly.entity_id
_entity_poly.type
_entity_poly.pdbx_seq_one_letter_code
_entity_poly.pdbx_strand_id
1 'polypeptide(L)' 'AMNKSLDFIVDCASGDHSFDLYMPLLKACGILVLVGFPSEIKVLPHNLLL' A
#
# COMPACT_ATOMS: atom_id res chain seq x y z
N ALA A 1 7.28 2.68 14.00
CA ALA A 1 6.39 2.35 15.14
C ALA A 1 4.90 2.49 14.76
N MET A 2 4.46 1.91 13.63
CA MET A 2 3.04 1.90 13.24
C MET A 2 2.72 0.72 12.29
N ASN A 3 3.39 -0.41 12.50
CA ASN A 3 3.27 -1.60 11.63
C ASN A 3 1.88 -2.24 11.80
N LYS A 4 1.21 -2.62 10.71
CA LYS A 4 -0.11 -3.28 10.70
C LYS A 4 -1.13 -2.56 11.58
N SER A 5 -1.25 -1.25 11.41
CA SER A 5 -2.10 -0.39 12.23
C SER A 5 -3.34 0.09 11.47
N LEU A 6 -3.25 0.19 10.15
CA LEU A 6 -4.30 0.71 9.27
C LEU A 6 -5.14 -0.43 8.71
N ASP A 7 -6.46 -0.32 8.85
CA ASP A 7 -7.42 -1.24 8.22
C ASP A 7 -7.73 -0.86 6.77
N PHE A 8 -7.53 0.42 6.41
CA PHE A 8 -7.86 0.97 5.10
C PHE A 8 -6.84 2.01 4.65
N ILE A 9 -6.34 1.90 3.41
CA ILE A 9 -5.49 2.90 2.75
C ILE A 9 -6.14 3.27 1.42
N VAL A 10 -6.29 4.56 1.16
CA VAL A 10 -6.78 5.08 -0.12
C VAL A 10 -5.65 5.87 -0.77
N ASP A 11 -5.16 5.36 -1.88
CA ASP A 11 -4.13 6.00 -2.68
C ASP A 11 -4.76 6.73 -3.87
N CYS A 12 -4.64 8.06 -3.83
CA CYS A 12 -5.11 8.97 -4.87
C CYS A 12 -3.96 9.59 -5.68
N ALA A 13 -2.73 9.11 -5.53
CA ALA A 13 -1.61 9.66 -6.29
C ALA A 13 -1.72 9.23 -7.76
N SER A 14 -1.74 10.21 -8.66
CA SER A 14 -1.71 9.98 -10.11
C SER A 14 -0.30 9.74 -10.66
N GLY A 15 0.72 9.96 -9.84
CA GLY A 15 2.12 9.76 -10.20
C GLY A 15 2.65 8.42 -9.68
N ASP A 16 3.66 7.89 -10.36
CA ASP A 16 4.34 6.68 -9.93
C ASP A 16 5.02 6.91 -8.57
N HIS A 17 4.73 6.02 -7.62
CA HIS A 17 5.32 6.04 -6.30
C HIS A 17 5.37 4.63 -5.71
N SER A 18 6.24 4.44 -4.73
CA SER A 18 6.47 3.11 -4.15
C SER A 18 5.44 2.80 -3.07
N PHE A 19 4.63 1.77 -3.33
CA PHE A 19 3.66 1.20 -2.38
C PHE A 19 4.31 0.62 -1.12
N ASP A 20 5.60 0.25 -1.20
CA ASP A 20 6.37 -0.32 -0.08
C ASP A 20 6.51 0.62 1.12
N LEU A 21 6.33 1.93 0.95
CA LEU A 21 6.43 2.90 2.04
C LEU A 21 5.29 2.78 3.05
N TYR A 22 4.11 2.33 2.60
CA TYR A 22 2.91 2.25 3.43
C TYR A 22 2.29 0.85 3.47
N MET A 23 2.72 -0.09 2.63
CA MET A 23 2.34 -1.50 2.73
C MET A 23 2.55 -2.10 4.13
N PRO A 24 3.66 -1.86 4.84
CA PRO A 24 3.84 -2.36 6.21
C PRO A 24 2.83 -1.77 7.21
N LEU A 25 2.22 -0.63 6.91
CA LEU A 25 1.22 0.01 7.77
C LEU A 25 -0.14 -0.69 7.65
N LEU A 26 -0.41 -1.36 6.53
CA LEU A 26 -1.67 -2.06 6.28
C LEU A 26 -1.72 -3.36 7.08
N LYS A 27 -2.83 -3.60 7.77
CA LYS A 27 -3.11 -4.85 8.47
C LYS A 27 -3.28 -6.01 7.50
N ALA A 28 -3.05 -7.23 7.98
CA ALA A 28 -3.45 -8.43 7.25
C ALA A 28 -4.98 -8.40 7.02
N CYS A 29 -5.42 -8.63 5.78
CA CYS A 29 -6.80 -8.42 5.32
C CYS A 29 -7.30 -6.96 5.29
N GLY A 30 -6.41 -5.98 5.44
CA GLY A 30 -6.72 -4.56 5.21
C GLY A 30 -6.98 -4.28 3.72
N ILE A 31 -7.64 -3.17 3.44
CA ILE A 31 -8.03 -2.79 2.08
C ILE A 31 -7.16 -1.64 1.59
N LEU A 32 -6.52 -1.83 0.43
CA LEU A 32 -5.81 -0.78 -0.30
C LEU A 32 -6.63 -0.43 -1.56
N VAL A 33 -7.14 0.80 -1.63
CA VAL A 33 -7.90 1.31 -2.77
C VAL A 33 -7.02 2.22 -3.61
N LEU A 34 -6.82 1.85 -4.87
CA LEU A 34 -6.11 2.65 -5.86
C LEU A 34 -7.13 3.45 -6.68
N VAL A 35 -7.14 4.77 -6.52
CA VAL A 35 -8.03 5.69 -7.24
C VAL A 35 -7.30 6.40 -8.38
N GLY A 36 -5.98 6.56 -8.25
CA GLY A 36 -5.13 7.10 -9.31
C GLY A 36 -4.95 6.12 -10.48
N PHE A 37 -4.52 6.63 -11.63
CA PHE A 37 -4.04 5.83 -12.76
C PHE A 37 -2.50 5.85 -12.77
N PRO A 38 -1.83 5.06 -11.92
CA PRO A 38 -0.38 4.93 -11.97
C PRO A 38 0.02 4.20 -13.27
N SER A 39 1.17 4.57 -13.83
CA SER A 39 1.68 3.90 -15.04
C SER A 39 2.31 2.55 -14.70
N GLU A 40 2.83 2.41 -13.48
CA GLU A 40 3.43 1.17 -12.99
C GLU A 40 3.07 0.90 -11.53
N ILE A 41 2.65 -0.34 -11.24
CA ILE A 41 2.34 -0.78 -9.87
C ILE A 41 3.50 -1.64 -9.38
N LYS A 42 4.43 -1.04 -8.62
CA LYS A 42 5.56 -1.75 -8.01
C LYS A 42 5.18 -2.22 -6.61
N VAL A 43 4.82 -3.50 -6.50
CA VAL A 43 4.49 -4.16 -5.23
C VAL A 43 5.52 -5.26 -4.95
N LEU A 44 6.16 -5.22 -3.79
CA LEU A 44 7.00 -6.33 -3.34
C LEU A 44 6.18 -7.26 -2.42
N PRO A 45 5.82 -8.48 -2.87
CA PRO A 45 4.97 -9.39 -2.09
C PRO A 45 5.60 -9.84 -0.76
N HIS A 46 6.91 -9.65 -0.59
CA HIS A 46 7.60 -9.93 0.68
C HIS A 46 7.04 -9.09 1.85
N ASN A 47 6.52 -7.90 1.57
CA ASN A 47 5.94 -7.01 2.59
C ASN A 47 4.56 -7.47 3.11
N LEU A 48 3.93 -8.46 2.47
CA LEU A 48 2.66 -9.06 2.94
C LEU A 48 2.87 -10.20 3.94
N LEU A 49 4.08 -10.76 4.04
CA LEU A 49 4.36 -11.97 4.83
C LEU A 49 4.94 -11.68 6.23
N LEU A 50 5.39 -10.45 6.52
CA LEU A 50 6.06 -10.07 7.77
C LEU A 50 5.16 -9.30 8.72
#